data_AF-A0A956TF59-F1
#
_entry.id   AF-A0A956TF59-F1
#
_cell.length_a   1.000
_cell.length_b   1.000
_cell.length_c   1.000
_cell.angle_alpha   90.00
_cell.angle_beta   90.00
_cell.angle_gamma   90.00
#
_symmetry.space_group_name_H-M   'P 1'
#
loop_
_entity.id
_entity.type
_entity.pdbx_description
1 polymer ?
#
loop_
_entity_poly.entity_id
_entity_poly.type
_entity_poly.pdbx_seq_one_letter_code
_entity_poly.pdbx_strand_id
1 'polypeptide(L)'
;MFLFGGAWAAPLFPDVPDNHWAKDAVAALAAKGLVEGYPDGTFKGDRAASRYEVAMIVARLLAKMEQAHASFATKAELQELRKLADAYKEELEAFGVRVTNLEEQTNRLDLRVSELERIRF
;
A
#
# COMPACT_ATOMS: atom_id res chain seq x y z
N MET A 1 -21.21 24.69 -34.59
CA MET A 1 -21.95 23.92 -33.56
C MET A 1 -20.92 23.22 -32.69
N PHE A 2 -20.59 23.80 -31.54
CA PHE A 2 -19.62 23.25 -30.60
C PHE A 2 -20.34 22.25 -29.68
N LEU A 3 -19.99 20.97 -29.76
CA LEU A 3 -20.42 19.98 -28.78
C LEU A 3 -19.43 20.00 -27.62
N PHE A 4 -19.78 20.71 -26.55
CA PHE A 4 -19.20 20.45 -25.23
C PHE A 4 -19.79 19.14 -24.71
N GLY A 5 -19.25 18.01 -25.19
CA GLY A 5 -19.41 16.74 -24.51
C GLY A 5 -18.63 16.83 -23.20
N GLY A 6 -19.33 16.98 -22.07
CA GLY A 6 -18.70 16.87 -20.76
C GLY A 6 -17.97 15.54 -20.71
N ALA A 7 -16.66 15.56 -20.58
CA ALA A 7 -15.87 14.35 -20.36
C ALA A 7 -16.18 13.88 -18.94
N TRP A 8 -17.15 12.99 -18.79
CA TRP A 8 -17.26 12.18 -17.58
C TRP A 8 -16.01 11.31 -17.59
N ALA A 9 -15.05 11.62 -16.71
CA ALA A 9 -13.88 10.78 -16.54
C ALA A 9 -14.39 9.39 -16.13
N ALA A 10 -14.10 8.38 -16.94
CA ALA A 10 -14.48 7.02 -16.60
C ALA A 10 -13.88 6.64 -15.23
N PRO A 11 -14.62 5.90 -14.38
CA PRO A 11 -14.10 5.49 -13.09
C PRO A 11 -12.82 4.67 -13.28
N LEU A 12 -11.90 4.81 -12.32
CA LEU A 12 -10.60 4.12 -12.35
C LEU A 12 -10.74 2.60 -12.46
N PHE A 13 -11.77 2.06 -11.81
CA PHE A 13 -12.18 0.65 -11.91
C PHE A 13 -13.67 0.60 -12.27
N PRO A 14 -14.10 -0.26 -13.21
CA PRO A 14 -15.49 -0.32 -13.66
C PRO A 14 -16.46 -0.83 -12.58
N ASP A 15 -15.97 -1.58 -11.60
CA ASP A 15 -16.71 -2.06 -10.42
C ASP A 15 -16.62 -1.11 -9.20
N VAL A 16 -15.98 0.05 -9.35
CA VAL A 16 -15.93 1.11 -8.34
C VAL A 16 -16.45 2.41 -8.97
N PRO A 17 -17.78 2.54 -9.15
CA PRO A 17 -18.38 3.72 -9.76
C PRO A 17 -18.21 4.98 -8.89
N ASP A 18 -18.47 6.16 -9.48
CA ASP A 18 -18.25 7.45 -8.83
C ASP A 18 -19.01 7.67 -7.52
N ASN A 19 -20.12 6.96 -7.31
CA ASN A 19 -20.93 7.01 -6.09
C ASN A 19 -20.59 5.90 -5.09
N HIS A 20 -19.56 5.08 -5.36
CA HIS A 20 -19.15 4.00 -4.48
C HIS A 20 -18.43 4.55 -3.23
N TRP A 21 -18.81 4.07 -2.05
CA TRP A 21 -18.26 4.56 -0.77
C TRP A 21 -16.73 4.44 -0.68
N ALA A 22 -16.16 3.39 -1.31
CA ALA A 22 -14.72 3.13 -1.30
C ALA A 22 -13.95 3.88 -2.40
N LYS A 23 -14.64 4.61 -3.29
CA LYS A 23 -14.03 5.22 -4.49
C LYS A 23 -12.79 6.04 -4.17
N ASP A 24 -12.90 6.98 -3.24
CA ASP A 24 -11.80 7.89 -2.91
C ASP A 24 -10.62 7.15 -2.26
N ALA A 25 -10.91 6.18 -1.38
CA ALA A 25 -9.89 5.37 -0.73
C ALA A 25 -9.12 4.50 -1.74
N VAL A 26 -9.86 3.82 -2.63
CA VAL A 26 -9.29 2.96 -3.67
C VAL A 26 -8.47 3.79 -4.66
N ALA A 27 -8.98 4.94 -5.10
CA ALA A 27 -8.25 5.85 -5.98
C ALA A 27 -6.96 6.37 -5.33
N ALA A 28 -7.00 6.74 -4.05
CA ALA A 28 -5.81 7.20 -3.33
C ALA A 28 -4.75 6.10 -3.18
N LEU A 29 -5.16 4.86 -2.89
CA LEU A 29 -4.24 3.72 -2.78
C LEU A 29 -3.65 3.33 -4.14
N ALA A 30 -4.45 3.38 -5.21
CA ALA A 30 -3.99 3.12 -6.57
C ALA A 30 -3.03 4.21 -7.08
N ALA A 31 -3.31 5.48 -6.82
CA ALA A 31 -2.40 6.59 -7.13
C ALA A 31 -1.06 6.47 -6.40
N LYS A 32 -1.08 5.91 -5.18
CA LYS A 32 0.13 5.57 -4.42
C LYS A 32 0.80 4.28 -4.91
N GLY A 33 0.23 3.53 -5.85
CA GLY A 33 0.74 2.23 -6.32
C GLY A 33 0.73 1.14 -5.24
N LEU A 34 -0.16 1.25 -4.26
CA LEU A 34 -0.35 0.25 -3.20
C LEU A 34 -1.35 -0.82 -3.65
N VAL A 35 -2.39 -0.39 -4.34
CA VAL A 35 -3.43 -1.24 -4.93
C VAL A 35 -3.32 -1.19 -6.45
N GLU A 36 -3.47 -2.34 -7.08
CA GLU A 36 -3.62 -2.48 -8.54
C GLU A 36 -4.87 -3.31 -8.82
N GLY A 37 -5.51 -3.02 -9.96
CA GLY A 37 -6.63 -3.83 -10.43
C GLY A 37 -6.18 -5.19 -10.95
N TYR A 38 -7.15 -6.08 -11.16
CA TYR A 38 -6.93 -7.37 -11.79
C TYR A 38 -6.67 -7.22 -13.29
N PRO A 39 -6.18 -8.27 -13.98
CA PRO A 39 -5.98 -8.23 -15.43
C PRO A 39 -7.25 -7.92 -16.25
N ASP A 40 -8.42 -8.13 -15.67
CA ASP A 40 -9.73 -7.77 -16.26
C ASP A 40 -10.13 -6.31 -16.04
N GLY A 41 -9.29 -5.51 -15.38
CA GLY A 41 -9.47 -4.09 -15.12
C GLY A 41 -10.29 -3.76 -13.87
N THR A 42 -10.75 -4.76 -13.10
CA THR A 42 -11.59 -4.56 -11.90
C THR A 42 -10.76 -4.39 -10.62
N PHE A 43 -11.36 -3.86 -9.54
CA PHE A 43 -10.78 -3.81 -8.19
C PHE A 43 -11.19 -5.02 -7.32
N LYS A 44 -12.35 -5.62 -7.59
CA LYS A 44 -12.99 -6.73 -6.85
C LYS A 44 -13.12 -6.45 -5.35
N GLY A 45 -13.66 -5.29 -4.99
CA GLY A 45 -13.81 -4.86 -3.59
C GLY A 45 -14.80 -5.69 -2.75
N ASP A 46 -15.75 -6.38 -3.39
CA ASP A 46 -16.80 -7.13 -2.69
C ASP A 46 -16.39 -8.55 -2.26
N ARG A 47 -15.21 -9.02 -2.66
CA ARG A 47 -14.69 -10.32 -2.23
C ARG A 47 -13.69 -10.19 -1.09
N ALA A 48 -13.54 -11.25 -0.33
CA ALA A 48 -12.42 -11.37 0.59
C ALA A 48 -11.09 -11.30 -0.18
N ALA A 49 -10.15 -10.52 0.35
CA ALA A 49 -8.77 -10.54 -0.11
C ALA A 49 -8.10 -11.84 0.36
N SER A 50 -7.31 -12.45 -0.51
CA SER A 50 -6.43 -13.55 -0.13
C SER A 50 -5.28 -13.03 0.73
N ARG A 51 -4.70 -13.90 1.57
CA ARG A 51 -3.51 -13.58 2.37
C ARG A 51 -2.37 -13.04 1.50
N TYR A 52 -2.22 -13.60 0.30
CA TYR A 52 -1.24 -13.18 -0.70
C TYR A 52 -1.46 -11.75 -1.21
N GLU A 53 -2.71 -11.35 -1.45
CA GLU A 53 -3.04 -9.99 -1.89
C GLU A 53 -2.78 -8.96 -0.80
N VAL A 54 -3.08 -9.31 0.46
CA VAL A 54 -2.75 -8.46 1.61
C VAL A 54 -1.23 -8.33 1.75
N ALA A 55 -0.49 -9.43 1.66
CA ALA A 55 0.97 -9.42 1.74
C ALA A 55 1.61 -8.52 0.66
N MET A 56 1.09 -8.55 -0.57
CA MET A 56 1.54 -7.70 -1.68
C MET A 56 1.38 -6.21 -1.38
N ILE A 57 0.23 -5.81 -0.80
CA ILE A 57 -0.04 -4.42 -0.43
C ILE A 57 0.95 -3.96 0.65
N VAL A 58 1.20 -4.82 1.65
CA VAL A 58 2.16 -4.53 2.74
C VAL A 58 3.58 -4.38 2.19
N ALA A 59 4.01 -5.27 1.30
CA ALA A 59 5.33 -5.19 0.67
C ALA A 59 5.51 -3.88 -0.13
N ARG A 60 4.50 -3.47 -0.91
CA ARG A 60 4.51 -2.21 -1.67
C ARG A 60 4.55 -0.99 -0.75
N LEU A 61 3.83 -1.05 0.37
CA LEU A 61 3.84 0.01 1.38
C LEU A 61 5.24 0.17 1.99
N LEU A 62 5.84 -0.94 2.43
CA LEU A 62 7.18 -0.95 3.01
C LEU A 62 8.24 -0.40 2.03
N ALA A 63 8.22 -0.86 0.79
CA ALA A 63 9.14 -0.38 -0.24
C ALA A 63 9.02 1.14 -0.47
N LYS A 64 7.80 1.70 -0.42
CA LYS A 64 7.57 3.14 -0.57
C LYS A 64 8.00 3.94 0.65
N MET A 65 7.82 3.41 1.85
CA MET A 65 8.29 4.05 3.09
C MET A 65 9.81 4.17 3.12
N GLU A 66 10.52 3.18 2.60
CA GLU A 66 11.97 3.25 2.43
C GLU A 66 12.39 4.30 1.39
N GLN A 67 11.80 4.26 0.20
CA GLN A 67 12.15 5.19 -0.90
C GLN A 67 11.86 6.66 -0.55
N ALA A 68 10.78 6.92 0.19
CA ALA A 68 10.39 8.27 0.56
C ALA A 68 11.25 8.90 1.66
N HIS A 69 12.31 8.22 2.15
CA HIS A 69 12.99 8.58 3.39
C HIS A 69 11.95 8.94 4.47
N ALA A 70 10.97 8.05 4.73
CA ALA A 70 9.79 8.41 5.50
C ALA A 70 10.12 8.99 6.90
N SER A 71 9.64 10.21 7.13
CA SER A 71 9.68 10.96 8.39
C SER A 71 8.36 10.86 9.18
N PHE A 72 7.52 9.85 8.89
CA PHE A 72 6.11 9.85 9.33
C PHE A 72 5.59 8.55 9.94
N ALA A 73 6.42 7.50 10.09
CA ALA A 73 6.01 6.35 10.89
C ALA A 73 6.42 6.58 12.33
N THR A 74 5.47 6.51 13.26
CA THR A 74 5.77 6.40 14.68
C THR A 74 6.35 5.01 14.98
N LYS A 75 7.07 4.86 16.09
CA LYS A 75 7.66 3.58 16.49
C LYS A 75 6.61 2.49 16.68
N ALA A 76 5.42 2.87 17.15
CA ALA A 76 4.27 1.98 17.27
C ALA A 76 3.78 1.46 15.90
N GLU A 77 3.64 2.34 14.90
CA GLU A 77 3.22 1.95 13.56
C GLU A 77 4.24 1.01 12.89
N LEU A 78 5.55 1.24 13.10
CA LEU A 78 6.60 0.33 12.62
C LEU A 78 6.53 -1.04 13.28
N GLN A 79 6.26 -1.10 14.59
CA GLN A 79 6.10 -2.38 15.30
C GLN A 79 4.91 -3.17 14.76
N GLU A 80 3.79 -2.52 14.47
CA GLU A 80 2.63 -3.19 13.87
C GLU A 80 2.93 -3.66 12.44
N LEU A 81 3.64 -2.85 11.64
CA LEU A 81 4.13 -3.25 10.32
C LEU A 81 5.07 -4.47 10.39
N ARG A 82 5.96 -4.52 11.38
CA ARG A 82 6.87 -5.65 11.57
C ARG A 82 6.14 -6.93 11.95
N LYS A 83 5.21 -6.86 12.90
CA LYS A 83 4.35 -8.00 13.25
C LYS A 83 3.57 -8.50 12.05
N LEU A 84 3.07 -7.57 11.22
CA LEU A 84 2.35 -7.90 10.00
C LEU A 84 3.27 -8.59 8.99
N ALA A 85 4.46 -8.05 8.75
CA ALA A 85 5.45 -8.68 7.86
C ALA A 85 5.83 -10.09 8.34
N ASP A 86 6.04 -10.29 9.65
CA ASP A 86 6.33 -11.60 10.24
C ASP A 86 5.16 -12.58 10.04
N ALA A 87 3.91 -12.12 10.18
CA ALA A 87 2.72 -12.95 10.02
C ALA A 87 2.50 -13.42 8.57
N TYR A 88 3.00 -12.67 7.59
CA TYR A 88 2.90 -12.98 6.14
C TYR A 88 4.22 -13.43 5.53
N LYS A 89 5.20 -13.82 6.36
CA LYS A 89 6.56 -14.17 5.94
C LYS A 89 6.58 -15.25 4.85
N GLU A 90 5.80 -16.31 5.03
CA GLU A 90 5.73 -17.45 4.10
C GLU A 90 5.19 -17.02 2.72
N GLU A 91 4.17 -16.16 2.70
CA GLU A 91 3.60 -15.64 1.46
C GLU A 91 4.52 -14.64 0.75
N LEU A 92 5.24 -13.83 1.52
CA LEU A 92 6.23 -12.88 0.98
C LEU A 92 7.43 -13.59 0.36
N GLU A 93 7.91 -14.67 0.98
CA GLU A 93 8.97 -15.53 0.42
C GLU A 93 8.52 -16.20 -0.89
N ALA A 94 7.27 -16.67 -0.94
CA ALA A 94 6.70 -17.27 -2.15
C ALA A 94 6.64 -16.29 -3.34
N PHE A 95 6.55 -14.98 -3.08
CA PHE A 95 6.59 -13.94 -4.12
C PHE A 95 8.01 -13.46 -4.49
N GLY A 96 9.06 -14.09 -3.95
CA GLY A 96 10.44 -13.68 -4.21
C GLY A 96 10.80 -12.33 -3.57
N VAL A 97 9.91 -11.78 -2.72
CA VAL A 97 10.24 -10.66 -1.85
C VAL A 97 11.14 -11.21 -0.77
N ARG A 98 12.46 -11.02 -0.92
CA ARG A 98 13.43 -11.55 0.03
C ARG A 98 13.12 -10.93 1.40
N VAL A 99 12.66 -11.74 2.33
CA VAL A 99 12.36 -11.33 3.71
C VAL A 99 13.58 -10.68 4.35
N THR A 100 14.78 -11.10 3.98
CA THR A 100 16.03 -10.44 4.40
C THR A 100 16.11 -8.97 3.98
N ASN A 101 15.61 -8.62 2.79
CA ASN A 101 15.53 -7.22 2.38
C ASN A 101 14.50 -6.49 3.23
N LEU A 102 13.28 -7.03 3.41
CA LEU A 102 12.23 -6.42 4.24
C LEU A 102 12.64 -6.24 5.71
N GLU A 103 13.32 -7.22 6.30
CA GLU A 103 13.88 -7.16 7.65
C GLU A 103 14.90 -6.01 7.75
N GLU A 104 15.76 -5.85 6.74
CA GLU A 104 16.73 -4.76 6.65
C GLU A 104 16.05 -3.39 6.44
N GLN A 105 15.02 -3.32 5.60
CA GLN A 105 14.19 -2.11 5.39
C GLN A 105 13.49 -1.69 6.69
N THR A 106 12.92 -2.66 7.41
CA THR A 106 12.26 -2.45 8.71
C THR A 106 13.26 -1.97 9.75
N ASN A 107 14.45 -2.58 9.82
CA ASN A 107 15.50 -2.18 10.74
C ASN A 107 16.02 -0.76 10.45
N ARG A 108 16.15 -0.39 9.17
CA ARG A 108 16.50 0.98 8.76
C ARG A 108 15.42 2.00 9.17
N LEU A 109 14.15 1.65 9.05
CA LEU A 109 13.05 2.51 9.50
C LEU A 109 13.06 2.68 11.03
N ASP A 110 13.28 1.60 11.78
CA ASP A 110 13.39 1.62 13.25
C ASP A 110 14.49 2.56 13.74
N LEU A 111 15.66 2.55 13.08
CA LEU A 111 16.77 3.44 13.40
C LEU A 111 16.39 4.91 13.17
N ARG A 112 15.77 5.23 12.03
CA ARG A 112 15.40 6.60 11.67
C ARG A 112 14.30 7.17 12.57
N VAL A 113 13.34 6.35 12.96
CA VAL A 113 12.30 6.77 13.91
C VAL A 113 12.90 7.01 15.29
N SER A 114 13.80 6.15 15.75
CA SER A 114 14.52 6.35 17.02
C SER A 114 15.35 7.63 17.02
N GLU A 115 15.98 7.99 15.89
CA GLU A 115 16.69 9.27 15.73
C GLU A 115 15.73 10.47 15.76
N LEU A 116 14.58 10.39 15.09
CA LEU A 116 13.57 11.45 15.10
C LEU A 116 12.96 11.68 16.48
N GLU A 117 12.74 10.61 17.26
CA GLU A 117 12.30 10.70 18.66
C GLU A 117 13.35 11.39 19.53
N ARG A 118 14.65 11.09 19.33
CA ARG A 118 15.77 11.70 20.06
C ARG A 118 15.96 13.19 19.75
N ILE A 119 15.56 13.66 18.57
CA ILE A 119 15.65 15.08 18.20
C ILE A 119 14.46 15.88 18.75
N ARG A 120 13.34 15.22 19.08
CA ARG A 120 12.11 15.89 19.51
C ARG A 120 12.04 16.20 21.02
N PHE A 121 13.01 15.82 21.84
CA PHE A 121 13.17 16.30 23.23
C PHE A 121 14.63 16.26 23.67
#